data_AF-A0A4U0P7M3-F1
#
_entry.id   AF-A0A4U0P7M3-F1
#
_cell.length_a   1.000
_cell.length_b   1.000
_cell.length_c   1.000
_cell.angle_alpha   90.00
_cell.angle_beta   90.00
_cell.angle_gamma   90.00
#
_symmetry.space_group_name_H-M   'P 1'
#
loop_
_entity.id
_entity.type
_entity.pdbx_description
1 polymer ?
#
loop_
_entity_poly.entity_id
_entity_poly.type
_entity_poly.pdbx_seq_one_letter_code
_entity_poly.pdbx_strand_id
1 'polypeptide(L)'
;MKTKYYPLLLLLILCFSIWACKKDNREPEREKTKAELLVGKWQIEKMYNLQNEDDTDDCTNKTTFEFLANNDMRWSEWFVGTEKCSELAYHEHSSVKYQVENGLITIRIVTDDGKASFDDLSFDVSEESFTLYFFEGHKGLLFKRIQ
;
A
#
# COMPACT_ATOMS: atom_id res chain seq x y z
N MET A 1 -28.18 52.79 -53.51
CA MET A 1 -27.50 51.50 -53.32
C MET A 1 -27.17 51.32 -51.85
N LYS A 2 -27.72 50.28 -51.23
CA LYS A 2 -27.61 49.96 -49.80
C LYS A 2 -26.62 48.81 -49.64
N THR A 3 -25.57 49.00 -48.85
CA THR A 3 -24.83 47.90 -48.18
C THR A 3 -24.01 48.49 -47.04
N LYS A 4 -24.55 48.44 -45.82
CA LYS A 4 -23.79 48.63 -44.57
C LYS A 4 -24.29 47.64 -43.52
N TYR A 5 -24.07 46.35 -43.79
CA TYR A 5 -24.34 45.24 -42.84
C TYR A 5 -23.06 44.72 -42.17
N TYR A 6 -21.99 45.53 -42.11
CA TYR A 6 -20.70 45.10 -41.56
C TYR A 6 -20.53 45.25 -40.04
N PRO A 7 -21.20 46.15 -39.30
CA PRO A 7 -20.96 46.26 -37.85
C PRO A 7 -21.78 45.26 -37.03
N LEU A 8 -22.88 44.71 -37.56
CA LEU A 8 -23.75 43.79 -36.82
C LEU A 8 -23.20 42.35 -36.77
N LEU A 9 -22.44 41.93 -37.80
CA LEU A 9 -21.88 40.58 -37.88
C LEU A 9 -20.68 40.38 -36.93
N LEU A 10 -19.91 41.45 -36.68
CA LEU A 10 -18.74 41.45 -35.79
C LEU A 10 -19.13 41.38 -34.30
N LEU A 11 -20.30 41.91 -33.93
CA LEU A 11 -20.83 41.85 -32.56
C LEU A 11 -21.34 40.46 -32.16
N LEU A 12 -21.75 39.63 -33.12
CA LEU A 12 -22.25 38.27 -32.85
C LEU A 12 -21.13 37.25 -32.57
N ILE A 13 -19.90 37.51 -33.01
CA ILE A 13 -18.76 36.58 -32.84
C ILE A 13 -18.11 36.72 -31.46
N LEU A 14 -18.23 37.90 -30.82
CA LEU A 14 -17.64 38.15 -29.49
C LEU A 14 -18.45 37.58 -28.31
N CYS A 15 -19.70 37.15 -28.53
CA CYS A 15 -20.55 36.61 -27.46
C CYS A 15 -20.40 35.09 -27.23
N PHE A 16 -19.67 34.36 -28.09
CA PHE A 16 -19.53 32.90 -27.97
C PHE A 16 -18.26 32.43 -27.25
N SER A 17 -17.36 33.32 -26.85
CA SER A 17 -16.09 32.93 -26.19
C SER A 17 -16.12 32.89 -24.65
N ILE A 18 -17.28 33.15 -24.02
CA ILE A 18 -17.40 33.15 -22.54
C ILE A 18 -18.02 31.85 -21.99
N TRP A 19 -18.29 30.86 -22.84
CA TRP A 19 -18.93 29.60 -22.44
C TRP A 19 -18.04 28.40 -22.71
N ALA A 20 -17.03 28.20 -21.86
CA ALA A 20 -16.52 26.88 -21.43
C ALA A 20 -15.19 27.02 -20.66
N CYS A 21 -15.17 27.77 -19.56
CA CYS A 21 -14.31 27.40 -18.44
C CYS A 21 -15.23 26.86 -17.36
N LYS A 22 -15.67 25.62 -17.54
CA LYS A 22 -16.22 24.83 -16.44
C LYS A 22 -15.03 24.62 -15.49
N LYS A 23 -14.92 25.49 -14.48
CA LYS A 23 -13.94 25.36 -13.40
C LYS A 23 -14.21 24.01 -12.75
N ASP A 24 -13.40 23.02 -13.10
CA ASP A 24 -13.47 21.68 -12.53
C ASP A 24 -13.02 21.82 -11.08
N ASN A 25 -13.98 22.06 -10.18
CA ASN A 25 -13.75 22.10 -8.73
C ASN A 25 -13.63 20.66 -8.20
N ARG A 26 -12.79 19.84 -8.83
CA ARG A 26 -12.29 18.66 -8.12
C ARG A 26 -11.25 19.19 -7.15
N GLU A 27 -11.57 19.16 -5.86
CA GLU A 27 -10.53 19.23 -4.85
C GLU A 27 -9.43 18.24 -5.26
N PRO A 28 -8.15 18.67 -5.29
CA PRO A 28 -7.06 17.75 -5.59
C PRO A 28 -7.15 16.60 -4.60
N GLU A 29 -7.33 15.39 -5.13
CA GLU A 29 -7.40 14.18 -4.33
C GLU A 29 -6.12 14.10 -3.50
N ARG A 30 -6.26 14.16 -2.17
CA ARG A 30 -5.11 14.19 -1.28
C ARG A 30 -4.33 12.89 -1.46
N GLU A 31 -3.02 13.01 -1.69
CA GLU A 31 -2.14 11.85 -1.73
C GLU A 31 -2.20 11.08 -0.41
N LYS A 32 -2.44 9.77 -0.51
CA LYS A 32 -2.45 8.87 0.64
C LYS A 32 -1.04 8.82 1.26
N THR A 33 -1.01 8.82 2.59
CA THR A 33 0.21 8.57 3.35
C THR A 33 0.64 7.10 3.23
N LYS A 34 1.92 6.80 3.51
CA LYS A 34 2.40 5.41 3.58
C LYS A 34 1.59 4.55 4.56
N ALA A 35 1.16 5.12 5.68
CA ALA A 35 0.32 4.42 6.66
C ALA A 35 -1.08 4.06 6.09
N GLU A 36 -1.71 4.98 5.36
CA GLU A 36 -3.00 4.75 4.70
C GLU A 36 -2.89 3.72 3.56
N LEU A 37 -1.79 3.75 2.79
CA LEU A 37 -1.52 2.78 1.73
C LEU A 37 -1.27 1.37 2.29
N LEU A 38 -0.65 1.27 3.46
CA LEU A 38 -0.35 -0.02 4.10
C LEU A 38 -1.61 -0.78 4.55
N VAL A 39 -2.68 -0.08 4.94
CA VAL A 39 -3.95 -0.70 5.40
C VAL A 39 -4.54 -1.59 4.31
N GLY A 40 -4.78 -2.86 4.63
CA GLY A 40 -5.28 -3.88 3.72
C GLY A 40 -4.61 -5.24 3.93
N LYS A 41 -4.97 -6.20 3.07
CA LYS A 41 -4.46 -7.57 3.11
C LYS A 41 -3.37 -7.77 2.05
N TRP A 42 -2.31 -8.45 2.45
CA TRP A 42 -1.08 -8.63 1.69
C TRP A 42 -0.66 -10.09 1.74
N GLN A 43 -0.10 -10.58 0.63
CA GLN A 43 0.47 -11.93 0.53
C GLN A 43 1.94 -11.80 0.16
N ILE A 44 2.81 -12.61 0.77
CA ILE A 44 4.21 -12.66 0.35
C ILE A 44 4.25 -13.11 -1.11
N GLU A 45 4.94 -12.33 -1.93
CA GLU A 45 5.27 -12.64 -3.31
C GLU A 45 6.70 -13.14 -3.43
N LYS A 46 7.63 -12.49 -2.70
CA LYS A 46 9.04 -12.90 -2.64
C LYS A 46 9.64 -12.70 -1.26
N MET A 47 10.52 -13.60 -0.88
CA MET A 47 11.44 -13.51 0.24
C MET A 47 12.86 -13.56 -0.31
N TYR A 48 13.70 -12.63 0.12
CA TYR A 48 15.09 -12.58 -0.32
C TYR A 48 16.04 -12.97 0.81
N ASN A 49 16.99 -13.85 0.50
CA ASN A 49 18.07 -14.21 1.42
C ASN A 49 19.10 -13.06 1.56
N LEU A 50 20.10 -13.22 2.43
CA LEU A 50 21.14 -12.21 2.68
C LEU A 50 21.98 -11.84 1.43
N GLN A 51 21.93 -12.66 0.38
CA GLN A 51 22.59 -12.42 -0.91
C GLN A 51 21.68 -11.66 -1.90
N ASN A 52 20.50 -11.22 -1.48
CA ASN A 52 19.43 -10.63 -2.31
C ASN A 52 18.92 -11.60 -3.40
N GLU A 53 19.05 -12.91 -3.19
CA GLU A 53 18.50 -13.93 -4.06
C GLU A 53 17.10 -14.32 -3.57
N ASP A 54 16.21 -14.62 -4.52
CA ASP A 54 14.86 -15.09 -4.23
C ASP A 54 14.92 -16.49 -3.62
N ASP A 55 14.53 -16.61 -2.35
CA ASP A 55 14.52 -17.83 -1.54
C ASP A 55 13.07 -18.24 -1.18
N THR A 56 12.13 -17.86 -2.03
CA THR A 56 10.70 -18.07 -1.79
C THR A 56 10.31 -19.50 -2.11
N ASP A 57 9.68 -20.18 -1.14
CA ASP A 57 9.03 -21.47 -1.37
C ASP A 57 7.50 -21.35 -1.52
N ASP A 58 6.86 -22.44 -1.98
CA ASP A 58 5.42 -22.52 -2.19
C ASP A 58 4.59 -22.26 -0.93
N CYS A 59 5.17 -22.49 0.25
CA CYS A 59 4.49 -22.29 1.53
C CYS A 59 4.59 -20.84 1.98
N THR A 60 5.76 -20.23 1.82
CA THR A 60 6.03 -18.81 2.07
C THR A 60 5.04 -17.94 1.30
N ASN A 61 4.75 -18.30 0.05
CA ASN A 61 3.75 -17.61 -0.79
C ASN A 61 2.30 -17.72 -0.30
N LYS A 62 2.01 -18.57 0.69
CA LYS A 62 0.68 -18.63 1.33
C LYS A 62 0.58 -17.74 2.57
N THR A 63 1.70 -17.24 3.07
CA THR A 63 1.72 -16.35 4.22
C THR A 63 1.05 -15.02 3.89
N THR A 64 0.14 -14.58 4.75
CA THR A 64 -0.61 -13.33 4.58
C THR A 64 -0.53 -12.42 5.79
N PHE A 65 -0.59 -11.13 5.54
CA PHE A 65 -0.50 -10.04 6.50
C PHE A 65 -1.68 -9.09 6.27
N GLU A 66 -2.47 -8.79 7.30
CA GLU A 66 -3.55 -7.82 7.24
C GLU A 66 -3.26 -6.67 8.20
N PHE A 67 -3.07 -5.45 7.67
CA PHE A 67 -2.91 -4.23 8.46
C PHE A 67 -4.25 -3.51 8.54
N LEU A 68 -4.74 -3.32 9.76
CA LEU A 68 -6.04 -2.71 10.04
C LEU A 68 -5.89 -1.23 10.41
N ALA A 69 -6.87 -0.41 10.02
CA ALA A 69 -6.85 1.04 10.25
C ALA A 69 -6.79 1.47 11.73
N ASN A 70 -7.03 0.55 12.68
CA ASN A 70 -6.93 0.77 14.11
C ASN A 70 -5.56 0.39 14.72
N ASN A 71 -4.54 0.20 13.87
CA ASN A 71 -3.19 -0.24 14.20
C ASN A 71 -3.09 -1.69 14.70
N ASP A 72 -4.15 -2.49 14.54
CA ASP A 72 -4.06 -3.95 14.68
C ASP A 72 -3.46 -4.58 13.43
N MET A 73 -2.81 -5.70 13.62
CA MET A 73 -2.27 -6.51 12.54
C MET A 73 -2.68 -7.96 12.76
N ARG A 74 -3.01 -8.67 11.67
CA ARG A 74 -3.18 -10.12 11.67
C ARG A 74 -2.17 -10.74 10.72
N TRP A 75 -1.64 -11.90 11.06
CA TRP A 75 -0.85 -12.68 10.11
C TRP A 75 -1.22 -14.16 10.17
N SER A 76 -1.09 -14.82 9.02
CA SER A 76 -1.15 -16.28 8.89
C SER A 76 0.17 -16.76 8.30
N GLU A 77 0.95 -17.54 9.05
CA GLU A 77 2.25 -18.04 8.62
C GLU A 77 2.16 -19.49 8.17
N TRP A 78 2.76 -19.79 7.02
CA TRP A 78 2.80 -21.14 6.45
C TRP A 78 4.25 -21.60 6.30
N PHE A 79 4.47 -22.88 6.60
CA PHE A 79 5.80 -23.50 6.54
C PHE A 79 5.73 -24.85 5.82
N VAL A 80 6.91 -25.31 5.37
CA VAL A 80 7.06 -26.66 4.81
C VAL A 80 7.01 -27.68 5.95
N GLY A 81 5.89 -28.39 6.06
CA GLY A 81 5.75 -29.56 6.94
C GLY A 81 6.32 -30.84 6.30
N THR A 82 6.12 -31.99 6.95
CA THR A 82 6.68 -33.28 6.51
C THR A 82 6.12 -33.79 5.18
N GLU A 83 4.91 -33.39 4.78
CA GLU A 83 4.29 -33.84 3.52
C GLU A 83 3.66 -32.72 2.67
N LYS A 84 3.26 -31.59 3.27
CA LYS A 84 2.65 -30.43 2.58
C LYS A 84 2.88 -29.13 3.38
N CYS A 85 2.60 -27.98 2.75
CA CYS A 85 2.48 -26.71 3.45
C CYS A 85 1.44 -26.83 4.57
N SER A 86 1.87 -26.52 5.78
CA SER A 86 1.03 -26.49 6.97
C SER A 86 1.04 -25.06 7.52
N GLU A 87 -0.07 -24.63 8.09
CA GLU A 87 -0.13 -23.35 8.78
C GLU A 87 0.64 -23.49 10.11
N LEU A 88 1.69 -22.68 10.30
CA LEU A 88 2.51 -22.67 11.51
C LEU A 88 1.75 -22.00 12.65
N ALA A 89 1.17 -20.85 12.32
CA ALA A 89 0.56 -19.98 13.29
C ALA A 89 -0.48 -19.09 12.62
N TYR A 90 -1.63 -18.99 13.28
CA TYR A 90 -2.68 -18.02 12.97
C TYR A 90 -2.80 -17.07 14.14
N HIS A 91 -2.35 -15.82 13.97
CA HIS A 91 -2.46 -14.79 14.99
C HIS A 91 -3.62 -13.86 14.62
N GLU A 92 -4.84 -14.25 15.01
CA GLU A 92 -6.06 -13.44 14.81
C GLU A 92 -6.25 -12.34 15.87
N HIS A 93 -5.50 -12.42 16.96
CA HIS A 93 -5.77 -11.65 18.17
C HIS A 93 -5.14 -10.24 18.13
N SER A 94 -5.76 -9.33 18.89
CA SER A 94 -5.39 -7.92 19.16
C SER A 94 -3.99 -7.69 19.76
N SER A 95 -3.14 -8.71 19.74
CA SER A 95 -1.84 -8.75 20.39
C SER A 95 -0.70 -8.43 19.44
N VAL A 96 -0.94 -8.39 18.13
CA VAL A 96 -0.01 -7.82 17.15
C VAL A 96 -0.46 -6.41 16.77
N LYS A 97 0.39 -5.44 17.08
CA LYS A 97 0.18 -4.02 16.78
C LYS A 97 1.27 -3.54 15.83
N TYR A 98 0.93 -2.60 14.97
CA TYR A 98 1.93 -1.92 14.13
C TYR A 98 1.86 -0.41 14.30
N GLN A 99 2.96 0.27 14.00
CA GLN A 99 3.06 1.73 14.06
C GLN A 99 3.96 2.20 12.92
N VAL A 100 3.52 3.23 12.21
CA VAL A 100 4.29 3.86 11.12
C VAL A 100 4.68 5.26 11.55
N GLU A 101 5.98 5.51 11.68
CA GLU A 101 6.54 6.81 12.06
C GLU A 101 7.79 7.10 11.24
N ASN A 102 7.90 8.33 10.73
CA ASN A 102 9.06 8.79 9.96
C ASN A 102 9.46 7.88 8.78
N GLY A 103 8.47 7.20 8.16
CA GLY A 103 8.72 6.27 7.04
C GLY A 103 9.23 4.89 7.46
N LEU A 104 9.27 4.61 8.76
CA LEU A 104 9.62 3.32 9.35
C LEU A 104 8.38 2.64 9.89
N ILE A 105 8.40 1.31 9.93
CA ILE A 105 7.36 0.48 10.54
C ILE A 105 7.94 -0.27 11.73
N THR A 106 7.21 -0.22 12.85
CA THR A 106 7.46 -1.05 14.02
C THR A 106 6.30 -2.03 14.18
N ILE A 107 6.61 -3.32 14.34
CA ILE A 107 5.64 -4.40 14.58
C ILE A 107 5.89 -4.97 15.97
N ARG A 108 4.92 -4.83 16.86
CA ARG A 108 4.97 -5.32 18.24
C ARG A 108 4.06 -6.52 18.39
N ILE A 109 4.63 -7.62 18.88
CA ILE A 109 3.92 -8.87 19.12
C ILE A 109 3.92 -9.11 20.62
N VAL A 110 2.73 -9.16 21.19
CA VAL A 110 2.50 -9.58 22.57
C VAL A 110 2.00 -11.03 22.51
N THR A 111 2.75 -11.95 23.10
CA THR A 111 2.33 -13.33 23.31
C THR A 111 2.15 -13.59 24.80
N ASP A 112 1.48 -14.68 25.15
CA ASP A 112 1.32 -15.09 26.55
C ASP A 112 2.69 -15.38 27.21
N ASP A 113 3.68 -15.82 26.41
CA ASP A 113 5.03 -16.17 26.85
C ASP A 113 6.04 -15.01 26.82
N GLY A 114 5.65 -13.82 26.32
CA GLY A 114 6.55 -12.67 26.27
C GLY A 114 6.19 -11.61 25.23
N LYS A 115 7.12 -10.68 25.02
CA LYS A 115 6.99 -9.63 23.99
C LYS A 115 8.12 -9.80 22.98
N ALA A 116 7.77 -9.83 21.70
CA ALA A 116 8.70 -9.71 20.58
C ALA A 116 8.42 -8.40 19.84
N SER A 117 9.45 -7.76 19.31
CA SER A 117 9.32 -6.53 18.53
C SER A 117 10.25 -6.58 17.33
N PHE A 118 9.73 -6.13 16.19
CA PHE A 118 10.50 -5.80 15.00
C PHE A 118 10.45 -4.29 14.87
N ASP A 119 11.50 -3.63 15.33
CA ASP A 119 11.53 -2.18 15.46
C ASP A 119 12.18 -1.53 14.24
N ASP A 120 11.65 -0.36 13.86
CA ASP A 120 12.27 0.58 12.93
C ASP A 120 12.67 0.00 11.56
N LEU A 121 11.85 -0.90 11.02
CA LEU A 121 12.05 -1.45 9.69
C LEU A 121 11.73 -0.41 8.62
N SER A 122 12.61 -0.28 7.63
CA SER A 122 12.32 0.52 6.45
C SER A 122 11.32 -0.20 5.56
N PHE A 123 10.45 0.57 4.90
CA PHE A 123 9.48 0.00 3.96
C PHE A 123 9.07 0.96 2.86
N ASP A 124 8.69 0.37 1.72
CA ASP A 124 8.03 1.06 0.62
C ASP A 124 6.67 0.42 0.34
N VAL A 125 5.70 1.25 -0.02
CA VAL A 125 4.33 0.80 -0.24
C VAL A 125 3.67 1.62 -1.35
N SER A 126 2.88 0.94 -2.16
CA SER A 126 1.98 1.48 -3.18
C SER A 126 0.59 0.86 -3.01
N GLU A 127 -0.33 1.15 -3.93
CA GLU A 127 -1.65 0.49 -3.93
C GLU A 127 -1.57 -1.02 -4.22
N GLU A 128 -0.49 -1.49 -4.84
CA GLU A 128 -0.39 -2.88 -5.33
C GLU A 128 0.71 -3.69 -4.64
N SER A 129 1.76 -3.02 -4.16
CA SER A 129 2.95 -3.66 -3.60
C SER A 129 3.37 -3.05 -2.28
N PHE A 130 3.97 -3.87 -1.43
CA PHE A 130 4.58 -3.49 -0.16
C PHE A 130 5.91 -4.23 -0.05
N THR A 131 6.97 -3.55 0.37
CA THR A 131 8.30 -4.15 0.58
C THR A 131 8.81 -3.79 1.96
N LEU A 132 9.17 -4.80 2.75
CA LEU A 132 9.92 -4.66 4.00
C LEU A 132 11.41 -4.85 3.73
N TYR A 133 12.23 -3.99 4.34
CA TYR A 133 13.69 -4.08 4.31
C TYR A 133 14.19 -4.41 5.71
N PHE A 134 14.98 -5.48 5.85
CA PHE A 134 15.51 -5.90 7.16
C PHE A 134 16.71 -5.06 7.59
N PHE A 135 17.46 -4.50 6.63
CA PHE A 135 18.53 -3.54 6.85
C PHE A 135 18.78 -2.73 5.57
N GLU A 136 19.57 -1.66 5.66
CA GLU A 136 19.79 -0.72 4.56
C GLU A 136 20.30 -1.44 3.29
N GLY A 137 19.58 -1.26 2.17
CA GLY A 137 19.93 -1.85 0.89
C GLY A 137 19.57 -3.34 0.71
N HIS A 138 18.93 -3.98 1.70
CA HIS A 138 18.53 -5.39 1.64
C HIS A 138 17.02 -5.53 1.62
N LYS A 139 16.49 -6.04 0.50
CA LYS A 139 15.07 -6.36 0.39
C LYS A 139 14.83 -7.58 1.27
N GLY A 140 13.92 -7.49 2.24
CA GLY A 140 13.54 -8.62 3.07
C GLY A 140 12.40 -9.38 2.42
N LEU A 141 11.21 -8.76 2.45
CA LEU A 141 9.97 -9.36 1.99
C LEU A 141 9.26 -8.43 1.01
N LEU A 142 8.88 -8.96 -0.15
CA LEU A 142 8.01 -8.32 -1.11
C LEU A 142 6.62 -8.93 -1.01
N PHE A 143 5.62 -8.08 -0.97
CA PHE A 143 4.23 -8.45 -0.87
C PHE A 143 3.43 -7.88 -2.03
N LYS A 144 2.40 -8.62 -2.42
CA LYS A 144 1.34 -8.17 -3.31
C LYS A 144 0.04 -7.98 -2.54
N ARG A 145 -0.76 -7.00 -2.94
CA ARG A 145 -2.09 -6.78 -2.35
C ARG A 145 -3.05 -7.91 -2.76
N ILE A 146 -3.88 -8.35 -1.81
CA ILE A 146 -4.95 -9.32 -2.05
C ILE A 146 -6.28 -8.79 -1.52
N GLN A 147 -7.38 -9.31 -2.06
CA GLN A 147 -8.75 -8.94 -1.69
C GLN A 147 -9.26 -9.69 -0.46
#